data_AF-A0A9D7PCP0-F1
#
_entry.id   AF-A0A9D7PCP0-F1
#
_cell.length_a   1.000
_cell.length_b   1.000
_cell.length_c   1.000
_cell.angle_alpha   90.00
_cell.angle_beta   90.00
_cell.angle_gamma   90.00
#
_symmetry.space_group_name_H-M   'P 1'
#
loop_
_entity.id
_entity.type
_entity.pdbx_description
1 polymer ?
#
loop_
_entity_poly.entity_id
_entity_poly.type
_entity_poly.pdbx_seq_one_letter_code
_entity_poly.pdbx_strand_id
1 'polypeptide(L)'
;MNDIKELREHLFATLRDLRSKDAPMDLDRAKAVAQVAGTLIDSARVEVDFLRATGQSEGTGFIAAETENLPPGVVAVHRHRIKG
;
A
#
# COMPACT_ATOMS: atom_id res chain seq x y z
N MET A 1 8.32 -3.61 5.85
CA MET A 1 7.07 -3.82 6.63
C MET A 1 6.06 -4.31 5.63
N ASN A 2 5.55 -5.53 5.78
CA ASN A 2 4.81 -6.23 4.72
C ASN A 2 3.41 -5.64 4.48
N ASP A 3 3.35 -4.44 3.92
CA ASP A 3 2.13 -3.67 3.65
C ASP A 3 2.07 -3.21 2.18
N ILE A 4 0.94 -2.62 1.79
CA ILE A 4 0.71 -2.17 0.42
C ILE A 4 1.67 -1.05 -0.03
N LYS A 5 2.25 -0.27 0.89
CA LYS A 5 3.21 0.79 0.54
C LYS A 5 4.53 0.16 0.13
N GLU A 6 5.04 -0.78 0.94
CA GLU A 6 6.26 -1.53 0.61
C GLU A 6 6.11 -2.27 -0.73
N LEU A 7 4.96 -2.89 -0.99
CA LEU A 7 4.71 -3.53 -2.30
C LEU A 7 4.78 -2.52 -3.46
N ARG A 8 4.15 -1.36 -3.32
CA ARG A 8 4.18 -0.31 -4.35
C ARG A 8 5.59 0.21 -4.60
N GLU A 9 6.39 0.39 -3.56
CA GLU A 9 7.79 0.81 -3.68
C GLU A 9 8.62 -0.19 -4.49
N HIS A 10 8.48 -1.48 -4.21
CA HIS A 10 9.17 -2.55 -4.95
C HIS A 10 8.73 -2.60 -6.43
N LEU A 11 7.44 -2.41 -6.71
CA LEU A 11 6.94 -2.33 -8.08
C LEU A 11 7.50 -1.11 -8.83
N PHE A 12 7.58 0.04 -8.19
CA PHE A 12 8.20 1.22 -8.80
C PHE A 12 9.70 1.06 -9.01
N ALA A 13 10.41 0.37 -8.12
CA ALA A 13 11.81 0.01 -8.34
C ALA A 13 11.96 -0.90 -9.56
N THR A 14 11.10 -1.92 -9.68
CA THR A 14 11.05 -2.82 -10.85
C THR A 14 10.81 -2.04 -12.15
N LEU A 15 9.91 -1.05 -12.16
CA LEU A 15 9.67 -0.17 -13.31
C LEU A 15 10.89 0.70 -13.67
N ARG A 16 11.68 1.13 -12.68
CA ARG A 16 12.93 1.87 -12.90
C ARG A 16 13.98 0.96 -13.52
N ASP A 17 14.12 -0.26 -13.01
CA ASP A 17 15.10 -1.25 -13.49
C ASP A 17 14.77 -1.71 -14.92
N LEU A 18 13.49 -1.87 -15.25
CA LEU A 18 13.03 -2.13 -16.62
C LEU A 18 13.38 -1.01 -17.60
N ARG A 19 13.45 0.24 -17.13
CA ARG A 19 13.79 1.42 -17.94
C ARG A 19 15.29 1.70 -17.98
N SER A 20 16.09 1.01 -17.17
CA SER A 20 17.54 1.20 -17.12
C SER A 20 18.16 0.79 -18.46
N LYS A 21 18.90 1.70 -19.10
CA LYS A 21 19.61 1.40 -20.35
C LYS A 21 20.94 0.69 -20.10
N ASP A 22 21.55 0.93 -18.95
CA ASP A 22 22.88 0.43 -18.60
C ASP A 22 22.82 -0.97 -17.99
N ALA A 23 21.74 -1.27 -17.27
CA ALA A 23 21.49 -2.58 -16.67
C ALA A 23 19.97 -2.86 -16.61
N PRO A 24 19.33 -3.16 -17.76
CA PRO A 24 17.90 -3.46 -17.81
C PRO A 24 17.59 -4.76 -17.06
N MET A 25 16.47 -4.78 -16.34
CA MET A 25 15.99 -6.01 -15.73
C MET A 25 15.49 -7.00 -16.79
N ASP A 26 15.68 -8.29 -16.53
CA ASP A 26 15.09 -9.36 -17.34
C ASP A 26 13.55 -9.28 -17.39
N LEU A 27 12.99 -9.44 -18.60
CA LEU A 27 11.55 -9.27 -18.84
C LEU A 27 10.71 -10.38 -18.20
N ASP A 28 11.22 -11.61 -18.16
CA ASP A 28 10.46 -12.72 -17.57
C ASP A 28 10.44 -12.62 -16.04
N ARG A 29 11.54 -12.16 -15.45
CA ARG A 29 11.56 -11.73 -14.04
C ARG A 29 10.54 -10.62 -13.78
N ALA A 30 10.44 -9.63 -14.67
CA ALA A 30 9.48 -8.54 -14.52
C ALA A 30 8.03 -9.02 -14.53
N LYS A 31 7.70 -9.91 -15.46
CA LYS A 31 6.36 -10.53 -15.54
C LYS A 31 6.04 -11.33 -14.27
N ALA A 32 7.00 -12.09 -13.75
CA ALA A 32 6.83 -12.85 -12.51
C ALA A 32 6.54 -11.93 -11.32
N VAL A 33 7.29 -10.84 -11.17
CA VAL A 33 7.04 -9.82 -10.12
C VAL A 33 5.64 -9.22 -10.27
N ALA A 34 5.26 -8.84 -11.50
CA ALA A 34 3.94 -8.27 -11.76
C ALA A 34 2.79 -9.25 -11.44
N GLN A 35 2.95 -10.53 -11.76
CA GLN A 35 1.97 -11.57 -11.43
C GLN A 35 1.81 -11.75 -9.92
N VAL A 36 2.90 -11.89 -9.17
CA VAL A 36 2.86 -12.06 -7.71
C VAL A 36 2.22 -10.83 -7.05
N ALA A 37 2.56 -9.63 -7.51
CA ALA A 37 1.95 -8.40 -7.01
C ALA A 37 0.45 -8.32 -7.31
N GLY A 38 0.01 -8.78 -8.49
CA GLY A 38 -1.40 -8.92 -8.82
C GLY A 38 -2.15 -9.79 -7.81
N THR A 39 -1.62 -10.98 -7.52
CA THR A 39 -2.20 -11.90 -6.52
C THR A 39 -2.29 -11.28 -5.13
N LEU A 40 -1.30 -10.50 -4.71
CA LEU A 40 -1.33 -9.78 -3.42
C LEU A 40 -2.40 -8.69 -3.39
N ILE A 41 -2.54 -7.91 -4.47
CA ILE A 41 -3.59 -6.89 -4.58
C ILE A 41 -4.99 -7.53 -4.55
N ASP A 42 -5.16 -8.67 -5.22
CA ASP A 42 -6.44 -9.39 -5.21
C ASP A 42 -6.77 -9.93 -3.82
N SER A 43 -5.79 -10.47 -3.09
CA SER A 43 -5.96 -10.85 -1.67
C SER A 43 -6.39 -9.67 -0.80
N ALA A 44 -5.81 -8.49 -1.02
CA ALA A 44 -6.17 -7.28 -0.30
C ALA A 44 -7.59 -6.79 -0.61
N ARG A 45 -8.04 -6.95 -1.87
CA ARG A 45 -9.42 -6.63 -2.25
C ARG A 45 -10.42 -7.53 -1.51
N VAL A 46 -10.14 -8.84 -1.45
CA VAL A 46 -10.98 -9.81 -0.72
C VAL A 46 -11.06 -9.44 0.76
N GLU A 47 -9.96 -9.01 1.36
CA GLU A 47 -9.96 -8.53 2.74
C GLU A 47 -10.85 -7.30 2.92
N VAL A 48 -10.76 -6.29 2.04
CA VAL A 48 -11.63 -5.11 2.08
C VAL A 48 -13.11 -5.51 1.96
N ASP A 49 -13.42 -6.46 1.08
CA ASP A 49 -14.79 -6.93 0.91
C ASP A 49 -15.28 -7.70 2.15
N PHE A 50 -14.42 -8.48 2.80
CA PHE A 50 -14.71 -9.11 4.09
C PHE A 50 -15.01 -8.08 5.19
N LEU A 51 -14.20 -7.03 5.31
CA LEU A 51 -14.42 -5.95 6.29
C LEU A 51 -15.76 -5.25 6.06
N ARG A 52 -16.08 -4.93 4.80
CA ARG A 52 -17.38 -4.34 4.42
C ARG A 52 -18.54 -5.26 4.77
N ALA A 53 -18.42 -6.56 4.48
CA ALA A 53 -19.49 -7.54 4.72
C ALA A 53 -19.74 -7.79 6.22
N THR A 54 -18.71 -7.69 7.05
CA THR A 54 -18.78 -7.93 8.50
C THR A 54 -19.01 -6.67 9.33
N GLY A 55 -18.92 -5.49 8.71
CA GLY A 55 -19.00 -4.20 9.41
C GLY A 55 -17.76 -3.90 10.27
N GLN A 56 -16.65 -4.60 10.04
CA GLN A 56 -15.39 -4.35 10.73
C GLN A 56 -14.65 -3.17 10.10
N SER A 57 -14.06 -2.31 10.95
CA SER A 57 -13.29 -1.15 10.53
C SER A 57 -11.77 -1.37 10.53
N GLU A 58 -11.31 -2.47 11.14
CA GLU A 58 -9.89 -2.80 11.28
C GLU A 58 -9.55 -4.06 10.48
N GLY A 59 -8.63 -3.92 9.52
CA GLY A 59 -8.10 -5.03 8.72
C GLY A 59 -6.85 -5.66 9.31
N THR A 60 -6.19 -6.48 8.49
CA THR A 60 -4.91 -7.16 8.78
C THR A 60 -3.72 -6.20 8.88
N GLY A 61 -3.91 -4.93 8.50
CA GLY A 61 -2.84 -3.94 8.41
C GLY A 61 -2.16 -3.88 7.04
N PHE A 62 -2.54 -4.74 6.08
CA PHE A 62 -1.98 -4.70 4.73
C PHE A 62 -2.37 -3.42 3.98
N ILE A 63 -3.64 -3.00 4.08
CA ILE A 63 -4.12 -1.67 3.72
C ILE A 63 -4.47 -0.92 5.01
N ALA A 64 -3.44 -0.39 5.68
CA ALA A 64 -3.65 0.44 6.85
C ALA A 64 -4.15 1.84 6.42
N ALA A 65 -5.25 2.29 7.02
CA ALA A 65 -5.50 3.72 7.11
C ALA A 65 -4.42 4.31 8.03
N GLU A 66 -3.84 5.46 7.66
CA GLU A 66 -3.07 6.24 8.62
C GLU A 66 -4.04 6.79 9.66
N THR A 67 -4.38 5.96 10.65
CA THR A 67 -5.03 6.42 11.86
C THR A 67 -3.96 7.17 12.62
N GLU A 68 -3.96 8.50 12.50
CA GLU A 68 -3.31 9.34 13.49
C GLU A 68 -3.82 8.85 14.85
N ASN A 69 -2.93 8.40 15.73
CA ASN A 69 -3.30 7.91 17.06
C ASN A 69 -3.82 9.11 17.86
N LEU A 70 -5.08 9.45 17.64
CA LEU A 70 -5.75 10.53 18.33
C LEU A 70 -5.99 10.07 19.77
N PRO A 71 -5.82 10.97 20.76
CA PRO A 71 -6.20 10.66 22.14
C PRO A 71 -7.65 10.16 22.21
N PRO A 72 -7.98 9.25 23.15
CA PRO A 72 -9.34 8.76 23.31
C PRO A 72 -10.37 9.89 23.35
N GLY A 73 -11.40 9.80 22.48
CA GLY A 73 -12.46 10.80 22.38
C GLY A 73 -12.22 11.92 21.36
N VAL A 74 -11.07 11.97 20.69
CA VAL A 74 -10.80 12.94 19.62
C VAL A 74 -11.06 12.31 18.26
N VAL A 75 -11.97 12.90 17.48
CA VAL A 75 -12.35 12.41 16.14
C VAL A 75 -11.70 13.19 14.99
N ALA A 76 -11.17 14.39 15.26
CA ALA A 76 -10.48 15.23 14.29
C ALA A 76 -9.66 16.32 14.99
N VAL A 77 -8.58 16.79 14.34
CA VAL A 77 -7.77 17.93 14.79
C VAL A 77 -7.74 19.01 13.70
N HIS A 78 -8.09 20.25 14.05
CA HIS A 78 -7.93 21.41 13.17
C HIS A 78 -6.75 22.26 13.66
N ARG A 79 -5.67 22.36 12.88
CA ARG A 79 -4.45 23.09 13.26
C ARG A 79 -4.32 24.37 12.43
N HIS A 80 -4.44 25.53 13.09
CA HIS A 80 -4.11 26.81 12.46
C HIS A 80 -2.60 27.06 12.49
N ARG A 81 -2.06 27.59 11.40
CA ARG A 81 -0.68 28.07 11.33
C ARG A 81 -0.70 29.59 11.26
N ILE A 82 0.03 30.25 12.16
CA ILE A 82 0.25 31.69 12.07
C ILE A 82 1.27 31.94 10.96
N LYS A 83 0.93 32.83 10.03
CA LYS A 83 1.83 33.29 8.98
C LYS A 83 2.83 34.25 9.60
N GLY A 84 4.10 33.84 9.65
CA GLY A 84 5.24 34.73 9.86
C GLY A 84 5.63 35.41 8.56
#